data_AF-A0A1Q3ZYB3-F1
#
_entry.id   AF-A0A1Q3ZYB3-F1
#
_cell.length_a   1.000
_cell.length_b   1.000
_cell.length_c   1.000
_cell.angle_alpha   90.00
_cell.angle_beta   90.00
_cell.angle_gamma   90.00
#
_symmetry.space_group_name_H-M   'P 1'
#
loop_
_entity.id
_entity.type
_entity.pdbx_description
1 polymer ?
#
loop_
_entity_poly.entity_id
_entity_poly.type
_entity_poly.pdbx_seq_one_letter_code
_entity_poly.pdbx_strand_id
1 'polypeptide(L)'
;MSRLSITDKTLLEAVLSMGGGYLLDFTNSSIGQFFDDLGLNIFDDQYAEYGTSKAQRVRGFWKVGSDEDVARSLAALVGYIAAKKLTGSFPEIADEQVTKVREIATSLGGATAAPAASSHGSISTEATVTANRISIEIHEDIYDHIKRYLDSGDHFHAVEESYKVVREALRQLTGEEAAHKVFNENAQNQRHYAALFGKATPTAQAEGDFFRGVGYLHLGIQFLRNEKAHSLATFVEPNLAIHYISLASLAYDLITRSVNPAIAAEVEQLIGTARGSYSATAFYRVFANGKWMERLTLPPALASRSTRRALKQKWIDEADLSRSWNTSEAVFMRLQTVASEVMGEDIDRLLDLPTKDSYGNDQLAGLEPFLDFMVERHPEVLSDRAKERLAELKE
;
A
#
# COMPACT_ATOMS: atom_id res chain seq x y z
N MET A 1 20.41 -20.15 -9.89
CA MET A 1 19.76 -19.56 -11.07
C MET A 1 19.29 -18.18 -10.68
N SER A 2 19.62 -17.19 -11.50
CA SER A 2 19.32 -15.80 -11.16
C SER A 2 17.84 -15.48 -11.34
N ARG A 3 17.33 -14.54 -10.54
CA ARG A 3 15.96 -14.04 -10.59
C ARG A 3 15.74 -12.93 -11.62
N LEU A 4 16.68 -12.72 -12.55
CA LEU A 4 16.55 -11.73 -13.62
C LEU A 4 15.28 -11.96 -14.45
N SER A 5 14.39 -10.96 -14.46
CA SER A 5 13.19 -10.98 -15.28
C SER A 5 13.53 -10.81 -16.78
N ILE A 6 12.56 -11.09 -17.66
CA ILE A 6 12.71 -10.86 -19.10
C ILE A 6 12.95 -9.37 -19.38
N THR A 7 12.31 -8.49 -18.61
CA THR A 7 12.48 -7.03 -18.69
C THR A 7 13.91 -6.64 -18.30
N ASP A 8 14.45 -7.21 -17.22
CA ASP A 8 15.83 -6.95 -16.78
C ASP A 8 16.82 -7.38 -17.86
N LYS A 9 16.65 -8.57 -18.42
CA LYS A 9 17.52 -9.08 -19.50
C LYS A 9 17.45 -8.19 -20.74
N THR A 10 16.26 -7.73 -21.12
CA THR A 10 16.08 -6.83 -22.27
C THR A 10 16.79 -5.49 -22.07
N LEU A 11 16.66 -4.90 -20.88
CA LEU A 11 17.37 -3.68 -20.51
C LEU A 11 18.89 -3.91 -20.51
N LEU A 12 19.36 -4.97 -19.86
CA LEU A 12 20.77 -5.31 -19.79
C LEU A 12 21.37 -5.53 -21.18
N GLU A 13 20.65 -6.20 -22.08
CA GLU A 13 21.12 -6.38 -23.47
C GLU A 13 21.23 -5.05 -24.22
N ALA A 14 20.32 -4.10 -23.98
CA ALA A 14 20.39 -2.77 -24.58
C ALA A 14 21.58 -1.97 -24.02
N VAL A 15 21.72 -1.91 -22.69
CA VAL A 15 22.77 -1.12 -22.02
C VAL A 15 24.17 -1.69 -22.30
N LEU A 16 24.30 -3.01 -22.32
CA LEU A 16 25.57 -3.69 -22.60
C LEU A 16 25.84 -3.86 -24.10
N SER A 17 24.98 -3.33 -24.98
CA SER A 17 25.12 -3.42 -26.44
C SER A 17 25.22 -4.85 -26.98
N MET A 18 24.43 -5.78 -26.44
CA MET A 18 24.51 -7.22 -26.72
C MET A 18 23.68 -7.71 -27.91
N GLY A 19 22.85 -6.84 -28.51
CA GLY A 19 21.99 -7.20 -29.65
C GLY A 19 22.74 -7.65 -30.90
N GLY A 20 23.98 -7.19 -31.10
CA GLY A 20 24.84 -7.59 -32.23
C GLY A 20 25.93 -8.63 -31.89
N GLY A 21 25.86 -9.28 -30.72
CA GLY A 21 26.93 -10.17 -30.22
C GLY A 21 28.14 -9.44 -29.63
N TYR A 22 28.07 -8.12 -29.52
CA TYR A 22 29.00 -7.29 -28.76
C TYR A 22 28.69 -7.37 -27.27
N LEU A 23 29.60 -6.87 -26.44
CA LEU A 23 29.37 -6.64 -25.02
C LEU A 23 30.27 -5.48 -24.66
N LEU A 24 29.68 -4.28 -24.62
CA LEU A 24 30.41 -3.01 -24.54
C LEU A 24 31.57 -3.00 -25.55
N ASP A 25 32.77 -2.57 -25.15
CA ASP A 25 34.01 -2.60 -25.93
C ASP A 25 34.89 -3.83 -25.62
N PHE A 26 34.35 -4.86 -24.96
CA PHE A 26 35.13 -6.04 -24.60
C PHE A 26 35.37 -6.99 -25.79
N THR A 27 36.55 -7.61 -25.78
CA THR A 27 36.89 -8.78 -26.60
C THR A 27 36.62 -10.06 -25.79
N ASN A 28 36.63 -11.24 -26.43
CA ASN A 28 36.52 -12.51 -25.67
C ASN A 28 37.62 -12.65 -24.61
N SER A 29 38.83 -12.17 -24.88
CA SER A 29 39.95 -12.23 -23.92
C SER A 29 39.72 -11.26 -22.76
N SER A 30 39.35 -10.01 -23.03
CA SER A 30 39.20 -9.00 -21.97
C SER A 30 37.95 -9.18 -21.12
N ILE A 31 36.86 -9.73 -21.68
CA ILE A 31 35.69 -10.10 -20.87
C ILE A 31 35.96 -11.33 -20.01
N GLY A 32 36.76 -12.29 -20.49
CA GLY A 32 37.19 -13.44 -19.69
C GLY A 32 37.96 -12.97 -18.47
N GLN A 33 39.00 -12.16 -18.69
CA GLN A 33 39.79 -11.58 -17.60
C GLN A 33 38.95 -10.74 -16.63
N PHE A 34 38.01 -9.94 -17.14
CA PHE A 34 37.10 -9.15 -16.30
C PHE A 34 36.27 -10.02 -15.34
N PHE A 35 35.76 -11.16 -15.81
CA PHE A 35 35.02 -12.08 -14.94
C PHE A 35 35.95 -12.92 -14.05
N ASP A 36 37.15 -13.27 -14.52
CA ASP A 36 38.16 -13.98 -13.72
C ASP A 36 38.56 -13.16 -12.49
N ASP A 37 38.69 -11.82 -12.62
CA ASP A 37 38.94 -10.89 -11.52
C ASP A 37 37.83 -10.91 -10.45
N LEU A 38 36.62 -11.36 -10.82
CA LEU A 38 35.47 -11.55 -9.92
C LEU A 38 35.36 -12.99 -9.39
N GLY A 39 36.32 -13.87 -9.72
CA GLY A 39 36.31 -15.29 -9.40
C GLY A 39 35.32 -16.11 -10.23
N LEU A 40 34.92 -15.61 -11.41
CA LEU A 40 33.91 -16.22 -12.27
C LEU A 40 34.50 -16.57 -13.64
N ASN A 41 34.20 -17.76 -14.18
CA ASN A 41 34.60 -18.14 -15.53
C ASN A 41 33.38 -18.27 -16.45
N ILE A 42 33.05 -17.21 -17.19
CA ILE A 42 31.88 -17.21 -18.10
C ILE A 42 32.06 -18.12 -19.32
N PHE A 43 33.27 -18.60 -19.61
CA PHE A 43 33.53 -19.54 -20.72
C PHE A 43 33.42 -21.01 -20.32
N ASP A 44 33.11 -21.29 -19.05
CA ASP A 44 32.78 -22.63 -18.58
C ASP A 44 31.59 -23.22 -19.37
N ASP A 45 31.66 -24.51 -19.69
CA ASP A 45 30.67 -25.25 -20.47
C ASP A 45 29.27 -25.20 -19.84
N GLN A 46 29.16 -25.00 -18.53
CA GLN A 46 27.87 -24.78 -17.86
C GLN A 46 27.09 -23.56 -18.40
N TYR A 47 27.78 -22.59 -19.04
CA TYR A 47 27.18 -21.40 -19.64
C TYR A 47 27.08 -21.47 -21.17
N ALA A 48 27.39 -22.61 -21.79
CA ALA A 48 27.46 -22.78 -23.24
C ALA A 48 26.10 -22.89 -23.95
N GLU A 49 24.98 -22.92 -23.21
CA GLU A 49 23.64 -23.25 -23.76
C GLU A 49 23.28 -22.42 -25.00
N TYR A 50 23.60 -21.13 -24.99
CA TYR A 50 23.25 -20.21 -26.07
C TYR A 50 24.32 -20.11 -27.17
N GLY A 51 25.47 -20.78 -27.02
CA GLY A 51 26.59 -20.77 -27.96
C GLY A 51 27.91 -20.30 -27.34
N THR A 52 28.93 -20.16 -28.20
CA THR A 52 30.33 -19.92 -27.77
C THR A 52 30.76 -18.45 -27.78
N SER A 53 29.93 -17.52 -28.27
CA SER A 53 30.27 -16.09 -28.26
C SER A 53 30.14 -15.48 -26.86
N LYS A 54 30.93 -14.44 -26.53
CA LYS A 54 30.87 -13.74 -25.23
C LYS A 54 29.46 -13.34 -24.80
N ALA A 55 28.66 -12.77 -25.71
CA ALA A 55 27.30 -12.33 -25.38
C ALA A 55 26.39 -13.53 -25.08
N GLN A 56 26.55 -14.64 -25.81
CA GLN A 56 25.81 -15.88 -25.54
C GLN A 56 26.23 -16.52 -24.22
N ARG A 57 27.53 -16.51 -23.90
CA ARG A 57 28.07 -16.98 -22.62
C ARG A 57 27.52 -16.17 -21.45
N VAL A 58 27.43 -14.84 -21.57
CA VAL A 58 26.82 -13.97 -20.55
C VAL A 58 25.32 -14.20 -20.40
N ARG A 59 24.58 -14.48 -21.49
CA ARG A 59 23.17 -14.92 -21.40
C ARG A 59 23.03 -16.26 -20.67
N GLY A 60 23.95 -17.20 -20.92
CA GLY A 60 24.02 -18.47 -20.20
C GLY A 60 24.30 -18.28 -18.72
N PHE A 61 25.24 -17.39 -18.39
CA PHE A 61 25.54 -16.99 -17.02
C PHE A 61 24.33 -16.38 -16.31
N TRP A 62 23.58 -15.47 -16.95
CA TRP A 62 22.34 -14.93 -16.38
C TRP A 62 21.28 -16.00 -16.11
N LYS A 63 21.25 -17.07 -16.91
CA LYS A 63 20.28 -18.15 -16.69
C LYS A 63 20.68 -19.07 -15.53
N VAL A 64 21.95 -19.49 -15.50
CA VAL A 64 22.40 -20.57 -14.61
C VAL A 64 23.03 -20.04 -13.32
N GLY A 65 23.70 -18.89 -13.37
CA GLY A 65 24.43 -18.27 -12.27
C GLY A 65 23.58 -17.98 -11.01
N SER A 66 24.24 -17.76 -9.88
CA SER A 66 23.59 -17.33 -8.64
C SER A 66 23.21 -15.84 -8.72
N ASP A 67 22.22 -15.41 -7.93
CA ASP A 67 21.90 -13.98 -7.83
C ASP A 67 23.10 -13.16 -7.36
N GLU A 68 23.89 -13.70 -6.44
CA GLU A 68 25.06 -13.03 -5.88
C GLU A 68 26.13 -12.79 -6.95
N ASP A 69 26.44 -13.82 -7.75
CA ASP A 69 27.44 -13.71 -8.81
C ASP A 69 26.96 -12.77 -9.92
N VAL A 70 25.68 -12.86 -10.29
CA VAL A 70 25.10 -11.96 -11.29
C VAL A 70 25.10 -10.51 -10.78
N ALA A 71 24.69 -10.27 -9.53
CA ALA A 71 24.75 -8.96 -8.89
C ALA A 71 26.16 -8.36 -8.89
N ARG A 72 27.14 -9.16 -8.47
CA ARG A 72 28.56 -8.77 -8.41
C ARG A 72 29.08 -8.38 -9.80
N SER A 73 28.76 -9.19 -10.82
CA SER A 73 29.14 -8.90 -12.20
C SER A 73 28.51 -7.62 -12.75
N LEU A 74 27.22 -7.37 -12.47
CA LEU A 74 26.52 -6.17 -12.93
C LEU A 74 27.05 -4.91 -12.25
N ALA A 75 27.33 -4.97 -10.94
CA ALA A 75 27.95 -3.86 -10.21
C ALA A 75 29.34 -3.51 -10.76
N ALA A 76 30.15 -4.52 -11.07
CA ALA A 76 31.47 -4.34 -11.68
C ALA A 76 31.37 -3.72 -13.09
N LEU A 77 30.40 -4.16 -13.91
CA LEU A 77 30.17 -3.59 -15.25
C LEU A 77 29.71 -2.13 -15.18
N VAL A 78 28.89 -1.77 -14.20
CA VAL A 78 28.52 -0.37 -13.93
C VAL A 78 29.74 0.46 -13.56
N GLY A 79 30.63 -0.07 -12.72
CA GLY A 79 31.91 0.56 -12.38
C GLY A 79 32.79 0.79 -13.62
N TYR A 80 32.86 -0.20 -14.50
CA TYR A 80 33.59 -0.11 -15.77
C TYR A 80 33.02 0.98 -16.69
N ILE A 81 31.69 1.05 -16.85
CA ILE A 81 31.02 2.09 -17.65
C ILE A 81 31.32 3.49 -17.07
N ALA A 82 31.25 3.65 -15.74
CA ALA A 82 31.54 4.92 -15.09
C ALA A 82 33.00 5.36 -15.29
N ALA A 83 33.96 4.44 -15.13
CA ALA A 83 35.37 4.71 -15.39
C ALA A 83 35.64 5.09 -16.85
N LYS A 84 35.00 4.40 -17.80
CA LYS A 84 35.15 4.66 -19.23
C LYS A 84 34.56 6.01 -19.64
N LYS A 85 33.42 6.41 -19.08
CA LYS A 85 32.84 7.76 -19.25
C LYS A 85 33.81 8.87 -18.84
N LEU A 86 34.53 8.69 -17.72
CA LEU A 86 35.53 9.66 -17.25
C LEU A 86 36.75 9.76 -18.19
N THR A 87 37.07 8.69 -18.93
CA THR A 87 38.19 8.67 -19.90
C THR A 87 37.83 9.15 -21.31
N GLY A 88 36.56 9.50 -21.57
CA GLY A 88 36.10 10.11 -22.83
C GLY A 88 36.09 9.20 -24.07
N SER A 89 36.27 7.88 -23.92
CA SER A 89 36.36 6.93 -25.04
C SER A 89 35.34 5.79 -24.89
N PHE A 90 34.06 6.12 -24.92
CA PHE A 90 32.98 5.13 -24.75
C PHE A 90 31.67 5.57 -25.40
N PRO A 91 30.80 4.63 -25.85
CA PRO A 91 29.44 4.97 -26.29
C PRO A 91 28.69 5.78 -25.24
N GLU A 92 27.90 6.77 -25.68
CA GLU A 92 27.01 7.54 -24.80
C GLU A 92 25.91 6.63 -24.23
N ILE A 93 26.17 6.05 -23.05
CA ILE A 93 25.17 5.39 -22.23
C ILE A 93 24.56 6.45 -21.32
N ALA A 94 23.23 6.60 -21.30
CA ALA A 94 22.58 7.58 -20.44
C ALA A 94 22.78 7.24 -18.94
N ASP A 95 22.90 8.25 -18.07
CA ASP A 95 23.07 8.02 -16.63
C ASP A 95 21.87 7.27 -16.03
N GLU A 96 20.67 7.49 -16.55
CA GLU A 96 19.46 6.74 -16.17
C GLU A 96 19.60 5.23 -16.46
N GLN A 97 20.21 4.86 -17.58
CA GLN A 97 20.44 3.45 -17.94
C GLN A 97 21.41 2.79 -16.96
N VAL A 98 22.48 3.49 -16.58
CA VAL A 98 23.47 3.00 -15.61
C VAL A 98 22.84 2.84 -14.21
N THR A 99 21.97 3.77 -13.81
CA THR A 99 21.23 3.70 -12.55
C THR A 99 20.32 2.48 -12.48
N LYS A 100 19.56 2.19 -13.54
CA LYS A 100 18.70 0.98 -13.58
C LYS A 100 19.49 -0.32 -13.50
N VAL A 101 20.67 -0.40 -14.15
CA VAL A 101 21.55 -1.58 -13.99
C VAL A 101 22.05 -1.73 -12.55
N ARG A 102 22.33 -0.61 -11.86
CA ARG A 102 22.73 -0.62 -10.44
C ARG A 102 21.58 -1.06 -9.51
N GLU A 103 20.35 -0.66 -9.81
CA GLU A 103 19.16 -1.10 -9.07
C GLU A 103 18.94 -2.60 -9.20
N ILE A 104 19.07 -3.15 -10.41
CA ILE A 104 19.01 -4.60 -10.66
C ILE A 104 20.13 -5.32 -9.90
N ALA A 105 21.37 -4.82 -9.96
CA ALA A 105 22.49 -5.41 -9.22
C ALA A 105 22.24 -5.42 -7.71
N THR A 106 21.69 -4.33 -7.17
CA THR A 106 21.35 -4.20 -5.75
C THR A 106 20.23 -5.15 -5.34
N SER A 107 19.19 -5.28 -6.16
CA SER A 107 18.05 -6.18 -5.86
C SER A 107 18.45 -7.65 -5.85
N LEU A 108 19.39 -8.03 -6.74
CA LEU A 108 19.96 -9.37 -6.79
C LEU A 108 20.94 -9.63 -5.63
N GLY A 109 21.76 -8.64 -5.28
CA GLY A 109 22.75 -8.74 -4.19
C GLY A 109 22.13 -8.76 -2.79
N GLY A 110 20.89 -8.27 -2.65
CA GLY A 110 20.13 -8.28 -1.39
C GLY A 110 19.52 -9.64 -1.00
N ALA A 111 19.80 -10.72 -1.73
CA ALA A 111 19.23 -12.05 -1.46
C ALA A 111 19.67 -12.71 -0.13
N THR A 112 20.66 -12.15 0.57
CA THR A 112 21.02 -12.52 1.94
C THR A 112 20.77 -11.37 2.92
N ALA A 113 19.59 -10.80 2.85
CA ALA A 113 18.83 -10.40 4.02
C ALA A 113 17.37 -10.39 3.59
N ALA A 114 16.55 -11.23 4.22
CA ALA A 114 15.13 -10.91 4.32
C ALA A 114 15.03 -9.43 4.72
N PRO A 115 14.10 -8.64 4.16
CA PRO A 115 13.91 -7.29 4.64
C PRO A 115 13.44 -7.41 6.09
N ALA A 116 14.39 -7.28 7.01
CA ALA A 116 14.13 -6.81 8.35
C ALA A 116 13.55 -5.42 8.15
N ALA A 117 12.26 -5.29 8.47
CA ALA A 117 11.60 -4.06 8.86
C ALA A 117 12.15 -2.80 8.18
N SER A 118 11.81 -2.58 6.91
CA SER A 118 11.61 -1.20 6.48
C SER A 118 10.40 -0.70 7.28
N SER A 119 10.70 0.20 8.21
CA SER A 119 9.77 1.09 8.91
C SER A 119 8.41 1.16 8.22
N HIS A 120 7.36 0.77 8.93
CA HIS A 120 5.98 1.07 8.58
C HIS A 120 5.81 2.60 8.56
N GLY A 121 6.34 3.23 7.52
CA GLY A 121 5.90 4.54 7.07
C GLY A 121 4.44 4.40 6.70
N SER A 122 3.65 5.39 7.11
CA SER A 122 2.25 5.51 6.80
C SER A 122 1.95 5.03 5.39
N ILE A 123 1.05 4.05 5.25
CA ILE A 123 0.39 3.79 3.97
C ILE A 123 -0.62 4.93 3.79
N SER A 124 -0.07 6.11 3.49
CA SER A 124 -0.77 7.18 2.80
C SER A 124 -1.03 6.66 1.39
N THR A 125 -2.23 6.90 0.86
CA THR A 125 -2.60 6.73 -0.55
C THR A 125 -1.82 7.73 -1.44
N GLU A 126 -0.52 7.87 -1.23
CA GLU A 126 0.34 8.82 -1.92
C GLU A 126 0.98 8.15 -3.12
N ALA A 127 0.49 8.54 -4.30
CA ALA A 127 1.14 8.17 -5.55
C ALA A 127 2.54 8.80 -5.58
N THR A 128 3.58 7.99 -5.66
CA THR A 128 4.94 8.52 -5.84
C THR A 128 5.17 8.83 -7.31
N VAL A 129 5.63 10.04 -7.60
CA VAL A 129 5.95 10.49 -8.96
C VAL A 129 7.46 10.60 -9.10
N THR A 130 8.05 9.79 -9.97
CA THR A 130 9.48 9.84 -10.30
C THR A 130 9.64 10.03 -11.80
N ALA A 131 10.08 11.22 -12.20
CA ALA A 131 10.18 11.64 -13.60
C ALA A 131 8.86 11.46 -14.36
N ASN A 132 8.78 10.48 -15.26
CA ASN A 132 7.59 10.17 -16.07
C ASN A 132 6.83 8.93 -15.58
N ARG A 133 7.12 8.42 -14.38
CA ARG A 133 6.43 7.28 -13.78
C ARG A 133 5.58 7.72 -12.59
N ILE A 134 4.37 7.21 -12.55
CA ILE A 134 3.45 7.35 -11.42
C ILE A 134 3.29 5.95 -10.82
N SER A 135 3.69 5.77 -9.57
CA SER A 135 3.35 4.59 -8.80
C SER A 135 1.99 4.80 -8.17
N ILE A 136 1.04 3.91 -8.43
CA ILE A 136 -0.30 3.95 -7.83
C ILE A 136 -0.44 2.74 -6.94
N GLU A 137 -0.77 2.97 -5.67
CA GLU A 137 -1.15 1.90 -4.76
C GLU A 137 -2.60 1.51 -5.01
N ILE A 138 -2.84 0.21 -5.24
CA ILE A 138 -4.19 -0.31 -5.40
C ILE A 138 -4.81 -0.48 -4.01
N HIS A 139 -6.08 -0.09 -3.90
CA HIS A 139 -6.85 -0.28 -2.69
C HIS A 139 -6.83 -1.75 -2.25
N GLU A 140 -6.49 -1.99 -0.99
CA GLU A 140 -6.21 -3.35 -0.49
C GLU A 140 -7.40 -4.32 -0.59
N ASP A 141 -8.62 -3.89 -0.28
CA ASP A 141 -9.81 -4.75 -0.36
C ASP A 141 -10.02 -5.26 -1.79
N ILE A 142 -9.60 -4.46 -2.78
CA ILE A 142 -9.52 -4.90 -4.18
C ILE A 142 -8.32 -5.83 -4.36
N TYR A 143 -7.11 -5.40 -3.95
CA TYR A 143 -5.89 -6.18 -4.13
C TYR A 143 -5.99 -7.59 -3.53
N ASP A 144 -6.43 -7.72 -2.28
CA ASP A 144 -6.58 -8.99 -1.57
C ASP A 144 -7.55 -9.93 -2.30
N HIS A 145 -8.62 -9.37 -2.89
CA HIS A 145 -9.58 -10.14 -3.68
C HIS A 145 -9.01 -10.59 -5.03
N ILE A 146 -8.14 -9.78 -5.66
CA ILE A 146 -7.63 -10.05 -7.02
C ILE A 146 -6.21 -10.60 -7.08
N LYS A 147 -5.47 -10.61 -5.97
CA LYS A 147 -4.04 -10.97 -5.91
C LYS A 147 -3.75 -12.28 -6.60
N ARG A 148 -4.58 -13.31 -6.36
CA ARG A 148 -4.42 -14.63 -6.98
C ARG A 148 -4.40 -14.59 -8.51
N TYR A 149 -5.12 -13.65 -9.12
CA TYR A 149 -5.17 -13.49 -10.58
C TYR A 149 -3.99 -12.66 -11.09
N LEU A 150 -3.52 -11.68 -10.33
CA LEU A 150 -2.29 -10.96 -10.66
C LEU A 150 -1.08 -11.89 -10.61
N ASP A 151 -1.00 -12.73 -9.57
CA ASP A 151 0.09 -13.70 -9.38
C ASP A 151 0.11 -14.77 -10.50
N SER A 152 -1.06 -15.16 -11.03
CA SER A 152 -1.18 -16.10 -12.14
C SER A 152 -1.06 -15.46 -13.53
N GLY A 153 -0.96 -14.13 -13.61
CA GLY A 153 -0.98 -13.37 -14.87
C GLY A 153 -2.35 -13.32 -15.55
N ASP A 154 -3.42 -13.70 -14.86
CA ASP A 154 -4.81 -13.66 -15.32
C ASP A 154 -5.41 -12.25 -15.15
N HIS A 155 -4.88 -11.32 -15.93
CA HIS A 155 -5.25 -9.91 -15.89
C HIS A 155 -6.73 -9.65 -16.25
N PHE A 156 -7.34 -10.53 -17.05
CA PHE A 156 -8.75 -10.44 -17.39
C PHE A 156 -9.63 -10.64 -16.14
N HIS A 157 -9.44 -11.74 -15.42
CA HIS A 157 -10.20 -12.00 -14.19
C HIS A 157 -9.84 -11.01 -13.08
N ALA A 158 -8.58 -10.56 -13.00
CA ALA A 158 -8.21 -9.51 -12.06
C ALA A 158 -9.07 -8.25 -12.25
N VAL A 159 -9.29 -7.81 -13.49
CA VAL A 159 -10.14 -6.65 -13.78
C VAL A 159 -11.61 -6.94 -13.49
N GLU A 160 -12.15 -8.07 -13.96
CA GLU A 160 -13.56 -8.41 -13.73
C GLU A 160 -13.89 -8.49 -12.23
N GLU A 161 -13.03 -9.12 -11.46
CA GLU A 161 -13.19 -9.29 -10.03
C GLU A 161 -13.01 -7.96 -9.28
N SER A 162 -12.11 -7.09 -9.72
CA SER A 162 -12.02 -5.73 -9.16
C SER A 162 -13.34 -4.95 -9.31
N TYR A 163 -14.02 -5.08 -10.45
CA TYR A 163 -15.32 -4.43 -10.67
C TYR A 163 -16.45 -5.07 -9.86
N LYS A 164 -16.39 -6.38 -9.62
CA LYS A 164 -17.33 -7.06 -8.72
C LYS A 164 -17.19 -6.55 -7.29
N VAL A 165 -15.96 -6.32 -6.80
CA VAL A 165 -15.70 -5.75 -5.46
C VAL A 165 -16.32 -4.36 -5.33
N VAL A 166 -16.15 -3.48 -6.31
CA VAL A 166 -16.77 -2.13 -6.32
C VAL A 166 -18.30 -2.21 -6.23
N ARG A 167 -18.91 -3.11 -6.99
CA ARG A 167 -20.36 -3.28 -7.02
C ARG A 167 -20.92 -3.93 -5.76
N GLU A 168 -20.15 -4.83 -5.16
CA GLU A 168 -20.46 -5.40 -3.86
C GLU A 168 -20.42 -4.33 -2.77
N ALA A 169 -19.45 -3.42 -2.81
CA ALA A 169 -19.41 -2.27 -1.88
C ALA A 169 -20.65 -1.37 -2.04
N LEU A 170 -21.09 -1.07 -3.28
CA LEU A 170 -22.36 -0.37 -3.50
C LEU A 170 -23.54 -1.13 -2.88
N ARG A 171 -23.60 -2.45 -3.05
CA ARG A 171 -24.66 -3.28 -2.46
C ARG A 171 -24.65 -3.20 -0.93
N GLN A 172 -23.48 -3.30 -0.30
CA GLN A 172 -23.34 -3.24 1.15
C GLN A 172 -23.75 -1.87 1.72
N LEU A 173 -23.39 -0.79 1.04
CA LEU A 173 -23.69 0.58 1.48
C LEU A 173 -25.13 1.01 1.19
N THR A 174 -25.74 0.50 0.12
CA THR A 174 -27.02 1.06 -0.42
C THR A 174 -28.15 0.05 -0.51
N GLY A 175 -27.86 -1.25 -0.43
CA GLY A 175 -28.77 -2.34 -0.76
C GLY A 175 -28.86 -2.64 -2.26
N GLU A 176 -28.24 -1.84 -3.13
CA GLU A 176 -28.31 -1.98 -4.59
C GLU A 176 -26.93 -2.20 -5.21
N GLU A 177 -26.76 -3.30 -5.93
CA GLU A 177 -25.50 -3.65 -6.62
C GLU A 177 -25.31 -2.86 -7.94
N ALA A 178 -26.41 -2.39 -8.52
CA ALA A 178 -26.41 -1.75 -9.83
C ALA A 178 -26.30 -0.23 -9.69
N ALA A 179 -25.24 0.36 -10.25
CA ALA A 179 -24.95 1.79 -10.16
C ALA A 179 -26.11 2.66 -10.65
N HIS A 180 -26.81 2.25 -11.72
CA HIS A 180 -27.97 2.99 -12.25
C HIS A 180 -29.15 3.06 -11.26
N LYS A 181 -29.31 2.08 -10.36
CA LYS A 181 -30.32 2.13 -9.30
C LYS A 181 -29.90 3.05 -8.16
N VAL A 182 -28.61 3.08 -7.84
CA VAL A 182 -28.04 3.94 -6.80
C VAL A 182 -28.07 5.41 -7.22
N PHE A 183 -27.53 5.71 -8.41
CA PHE A 183 -27.23 7.08 -8.85
C PHE A 183 -28.18 7.64 -9.90
N ASN A 184 -29.02 6.81 -10.55
CA ASN A 184 -29.73 7.12 -11.80
C ASN A 184 -28.81 7.41 -13.00
N GLU A 185 -29.37 7.41 -14.22
CA GLU A 185 -28.61 7.58 -15.47
C GLU A 185 -27.81 8.89 -15.55
N ASN A 186 -28.25 9.93 -14.83
CA ASN A 186 -27.62 11.25 -14.82
C ASN A 186 -26.73 11.47 -13.59
N ALA A 187 -26.55 10.46 -12.75
CA ALA A 187 -25.85 10.53 -11.47
C ALA A 187 -26.42 11.60 -10.50
N GLN A 188 -27.74 11.80 -10.52
CA GLN A 188 -28.44 12.82 -9.73
C GLN A 188 -29.25 12.28 -8.55
N ASN A 189 -29.33 10.96 -8.38
CA ASN A 189 -30.12 10.37 -7.29
C ASN A 189 -29.38 10.52 -5.95
N GLN A 190 -29.95 11.34 -5.06
CA GLN A 190 -29.33 11.66 -3.77
C GLN A 190 -29.73 10.70 -2.64
N ARG A 191 -30.63 9.74 -2.91
CA ARG A 191 -31.21 8.81 -1.90
C ARG A 191 -30.16 8.15 -1.01
N HIS A 192 -28.98 7.84 -1.56
CA HIS A 192 -27.93 7.10 -0.88
C HIS A 192 -26.70 7.94 -0.51
N TYR A 193 -26.74 9.27 -0.68
CA TYR A 193 -25.59 10.13 -0.42
C TYR A 193 -25.12 10.08 1.04
N ALA A 194 -26.04 9.97 2.00
CA ALA A 194 -25.67 9.85 3.41
C ALA A 194 -24.83 8.61 3.69
N ALA A 195 -25.11 7.49 3.01
CA ALA A 195 -24.37 6.25 3.16
C ALA A 195 -23.02 6.27 2.42
N LEU A 196 -22.96 6.92 1.25
CA LEU A 196 -21.80 6.94 0.35
C LEU A 196 -20.80 8.07 0.63
N PHE A 197 -21.29 9.18 1.17
CA PHE A 197 -20.52 10.43 1.35
C PHE A 197 -20.62 11.00 2.76
N GLY A 198 -21.33 10.34 3.66
CA GLY A 198 -21.55 10.79 5.03
C GLY A 198 -22.52 11.98 5.19
N LYS A 199 -23.11 12.48 4.10
CA LYS A 199 -24.06 13.60 4.11
C LYS A 199 -25.20 13.37 3.13
N ALA A 200 -26.42 13.71 3.51
CA ALA A 200 -27.60 13.55 2.64
C ALA A 200 -27.62 14.55 1.47
N THR A 201 -27.05 15.74 1.67
CA THR A 201 -27.06 16.82 0.67
C THR A 201 -25.70 17.52 0.64
N PRO A 202 -25.21 17.93 -0.54
CA PRO A 202 -23.99 18.72 -0.65
C PRO A 202 -24.18 20.12 -0.04
N THR A 203 -23.14 20.68 0.55
CA THR A 203 -23.12 22.02 1.15
C THR A 203 -22.83 23.12 0.12
N ALA A 204 -22.21 22.77 -1.00
CA ALA A 204 -21.88 23.68 -2.09
C ALA A 204 -21.97 22.98 -3.45
N GLN A 205 -22.08 23.78 -4.52
CA GLN A 205 -22.17 23.27 -5.90
C GLN A 205 -20.98 22.35 -6.25
N ALA A 206 -19.75 22.73 -5.85
CA ALA A 206 -18.56 21.92 -6.11
C ALA A 206 -18.64 20.52 -5.46
N GLU A 207 -19.18 20.41 -4.25
CA GLU A 207 -19.39 19.11 -3.57
C GLU A 207 -20.48 18.30 -4.29
N GLY A 208 -21.52 18.97 -4.79
CA GLY A 208 -22.57 18.33 -5.60
C GLY A 208 -22.05 17.79 -6.95
N ASP A 209 -21.25 18.57 -7.66
CA ASP A 209 -20.61 18.16 -8.91
C ASP A 209 -19.64 17.00 -8.67
N PHE A 210 -18.94 17.03 -7.54
CA PHE A 210 -18.09 15.95 -7.10
C PHE A 210 -18.86 14.64 -6.86
N PHE A 211 -19.93 14.65 -6.07
CA PHE A 211 -20.78 13.47 -5.84
C PHE A 211 -21.35 12.90 -7.14
N ARG A 212 -21.77 13.78 -8.05
CA ARG A 212 -22.23 13.40 -9.38
C ARG A 212 -21.12 12.76 -10.21
N GLY A 213 -19.90 13.28 -10.14
CA GLY A 213 -18.71 12.70 -10.74
C GLY A 213 -18.43 11.27 -10.25
N VAL A 214 -18.55 11.03 -8.93
CA VAL A 214 -18.45 9.67 -8.36
C VAL A 214 -19.53 8.75 -8.93
N GLY A 215 -20.76 9.23 -9.08
CA GLY A 215 -21.84 8.45 -9.71
C GLY A 215 -21.52 8.07 -11.15
N TYR A 216 -20.97 8.99 -11.95
CA TYR A 216 -20.54 8.68 -13.33
C TYR A 216 -19.40 7.66 -13.40
N LEU A 217 -18.46 7.68 -12.46
CA LEU A 217 -17.42 6.64 -12.39
C LEU A 217 -18.02 5.25 -12.19
N HIS A 218 -19.01 5.12 -11.30
CA HIS A 218 -19.68 3.85 -11.04
C HIS A 218 -20.56 3.38 -12.21
N LEU A 219 -21.25 4.31 -12.88
CA LEU A 219 -21.95 4.01 -14.13
C LEU A 219 -20.97 3.52 -15.20
N GLY A 220 -19.81 4.18 -15.32
CA GLY A 220 -18.73 3.78 -16.22
C GLY A 220 -18.24 2.35 -15.95
N ILE A 221 -17.96 2.01 -14.69
CA ILE A 221 -17.59 0.64 -14.29
C ILE A 221 -18.68 -0.36 -14.66
N GLN A 222 -19.96 -0.03 -14.43
CA GLN A 222 -21.07 -0.90 -14.79
C GLN A 222 -21.10 -1.22 -16.30
N PHE A 223 -20.87 -0.21 -17.15
CA PHE A 223 -20.87 -0.40 -18.61
C PHE A 223 -19.59 -1.07 -19.13
N LEU A 224 -18.41 -0.70 -18.61
CA LEU A 224 -17.13 -1.31 -18.98
C LEU A 224 -17.09 -2.80 -18.62
N ARG A 225 -17.74 -3.20 -17.52
CA ARG A 225 -17.95 -4.63 -17.20
C ARG A 225 -18.79 -5.33 -18.28
N ASN A 226 -19.90 -4.70 -18.70
CA ASN A 226 -20.80 -5.29 -19.69
C ASN A 226 -20.13 -5.46 -21.06
N GLU A 227 -19.26 -4.52 -21.47
CA GLU A 227 -18.48 -4.64 -22.70
C GLU A 227 -17.54 -5.87 -22.69
N LYS A 228 -16.91 -6.14 -21.54
CA LYS A 228 -16.00 -7.28 -21.36
C LYS A 228 -16.70 -8.63 -21.21
N ALA A 229 -17.94 -8.65 -20.73
CA ALA A 229 -18.75 -9.86 -20.67
C ALA A 229 -19.27 -10.31 -22.07
N HIS A 230 -19.26 -9.41 -23.05
CA HIS A 230 -19.84 -9.65 -24.38
C HIS A 230 -18.80 -9.73 -25.53
N SER A 231 -17.51 -9.49 -25.26
CA SER A 231 -16.44 -9.64 -26.23
C SER A 231 -15.56 -10.86 -25.88
N LEU A 232 -15.60 -11.88 -26.74
CA LEU A 232 -14.71 -13.05 -26.71
C LEU A 232 -13.27 -12.61 -27.05
N ALA A 233 -12.57 -12.01 -26.09
CA ALA A 233 -11.14 -11.71 -26.16
C ALA A 233 -10.53 -11.89 -24.77
N THR A 234 -10.04 -13.10 -24.51
CA THR A 234 -9.49 -13.58 -23.23
C THR A 234 -8.15 -12.96 -22.81
N PHE A 235 -7.67 -11.93 -23.52
CA PHE A 235 -6.40 -11.28 -23.25
C PHE A 235 -6.59 -9.79 -22.96
N VAL A 236 -6.21 -9.37 -21.76
CA VAL A 236 -6.05 -7.96 -21.40
C VAL A 236 -4.57 -7.72 -21.22
N GLU A 237 -4.03 -6.74 -21.95
CA GLU A 237 -2.63 -6.33 -21.80
C GLU A 237 -2.38 -5.85 -20.35
N PRO A 238 -1.26 -6.22 -19.71
CA PRO A 238 -1.04 -5.95 -18.28
C PRO A 238 -1.18 -4.49 -17.87
N ASN A 239 -0.60 -3.54 -18.62
CA ASN A 239 -0.70 -2.12 -18.24
C ASN A 239 -2.15 -1.62 -18.34
N LEU A 240 -2.87 -2.00 -19.39
CA LEU A 240 -4.29 -1.71 -19.54
C LEU A 240 -5.11 -2.33 -18.40
N ALA A 241 -4.77 -3.54 -17.96
CA ALA A 241 -5.42 -4.17 -16.82
C ALA A 241 -5.22 -3.34 -15.54
N ILE A 242 -4.00 -2.88 -15.30
CA ILE A 242 -3.69 -2.00 -14.17
C ILE A 242 -4.51 -0.71 -14.25
N HIS A 243 -4.66 -0.07 -15.42
CA HIS A 243 -5.50 1.13 -15.54
C HIS A 243 -6.96 0.87 -15.16
N TYR A 244 -7.53 -0.28 -15.56
CA TYR A 244 -8.89 -0.64 -15.17
C TYR A 244 -9.01 -0.96 -13.67
N ILE A 245 -8.01 -1.62 -13.09
CA ILE A 245 -7.96 -1.90 -11.65
C ILE A 245 -7.79 -0.58 -10.87
N SER A 246 -6.98 0.36 -11.35
CA SER A 246 -6.85 1.69 -10.76
C SER A 246 -8.16 2.48 -10.82
N LEU A 247 -8.92 2.37 -11.91
CA LEU A 247 -10.28 2.93 -11.98
C LEU A 247 -11.21 2.30 -10.93
N ALA A 248 -11.16 0.97 -10.77
CA ALA A 248 -11.93 0.27 -9.75
C ALA A 248 -11.54 0.73 -8.34
N SER A 249 -10.24 0.83 -8.08
CA SER A 249 -9.64 1.31 -6.84
C SER A 249 -10.11 2.71 -6.48
N LEU A 250 -10.04 3.63 -7.44
CA LEU A 250 -10.54 4.99 -7.26
C LEU A 250 -12.04 5.01 -6.95
N ALA A 251 -12.85 4.29 -7.74
CA ALA A 251 -14.29 4.27 -7.52
C ALA A 251 -14.65 3.70 -6.15
N TYR A 252 -14.01 2.60 -5.74
CA TYR A 252 -14.16 1.99 -4.43
C TYR A 252 -13.83 2.99 -3.31
N ASP A 253 -12.62 3.56 -3.34
CA ASP A 253 -12.15 4.52 -2.34
C ASP A 253 -13.11 5.70 -2.19
N LEU A 254 -13.61 6.24 -3.32
CA LEU A 254 -14.48 7.42 -3.31
C LEU A 254 -15.83 7.20 -2.61
N ILE A 255 -16.30 5.95 -2.47
CA ILE A 255 -17.55 5.59 -1.76
C ILE A 255 -17.31 4.97 -0.38
N THR A 256 -16.10 4.54 -0.06
CA THR A 256 -15.75 3.91 1.23
C THR A 256 -14.94 4.80 2.16
N ARG A 257 -14.36 5.90 1.66
CA ARG A 257 -13.60 6.87 2.46
C ARG A 257 -14.40 7.61 3.52
N SER A 258 -15.72 7.75 3.33
CA SER A 258 -16.56 8.46 4.29
C SER A 258 -17.18 7.47 5.25
N VAL A 259 -17.05 7.74 6.53
CA VAL A 259 -17.76 6.97 7.55
C VAL A 259 -19.25 7.22 7.41
N ASN A 260 -20.04 6.15 7.28
CA ASN A 260 -21.48 6.25 7.45
C ASN A 260 -21.77 6.73 8.90
N PRO A 261 -22.43 7.89 9.11
CA PRO A 261 -22.68 8.43 10.44
C PRO A 261 -23.44 7.46 11.35
N ALA A 262 -24.27 6.58 10.77
CA ALA A 262 -24.98 5.55 11.52
C ALA A 262 -24.03 4.51 12.12
N ILE A 263 -22.99 4.10 11.39
CA ILE A 263 -21.98 3.14 11.88
C ILE A 263 -21.17 3.79 13.00
N ALA A 264 -20.71 5.03 12.81
CA ALA A 264 -20.00 5.76 13.87
C ALA A 264 -20.85 5.86 15.14
N ALA A 265 -22.12 6.28 15.00
CA ALA A 265 -23.04 6.42 16.13
C ALA A 265 -23.30 5.08 16.84
N GLU A 266 -23.48 3.99 16.07
CA GLU A 266 -23.65 2.64 16.62
C GLU A 266 -22.44 2.22 17.45
N VAL A 267 -21.23 2.36 16.91
CA VAL A 267 -19.99 2.01 17.62
C VAL A 267 -19.80 2.88 18.86
N GLU A 268 -20.05 4.19 18.75
CA GLU A 268 -19.94 5.11 19.89
C GLU A 268 -20.95 4.79 20.99
N GLN A 269 -22.17 4.38 20.64
CA GLN A 269 -23.19 3.94 21.60
C GLN A 269 -22.78 2.63 22.29
N LEU A 270 -22.24 1.66 21.55
CA LEU A 270 -21.72 0.40 22.10
C LEU A 270 -20.58 0.67 23.09
N ILE A 271 -19.66 1.57 22.74
CA ILE A 271 -18.53 1.97 23.60
C ILE A 271 -19.03 2.65 24.87
N GLY A 272 -19.97 3.60 24.76
CA GLY A 272 -20.55 4.28 25.92
C GLY A 272 -21.25 3.31 26.87
N THR A 273 -22.00 2.35 26.32
CA THR A 273 -22.67 1.30 27.10
C THR A 273 -21.65 0.39 27.79
N ALA A 274 -20.61 -0.03 27.07
CA ALA A 274 -19.53 -0.84 27.64
C ALA A 274 -18.82 -0.10 28.77
N ARG A 275 -18.45 1.17 28.58
CA ARG A 275 -17.76 1.97 29.59
C ARG A 275 -18.59 2.13 30.87
N GLY A 276 -19.90 2.35 30.73
CA GLY A 276 -20.84 2.47 31.85
C GLY A 276 -21.09 1.16 32.62
N SER A 277 -20.76 0.00 32.04
CA SER A 277 -20.94 -1.31 32.68
C SER A 277 -19.83 -1.68 33.68
N TYR A 278 -18.74 -0.91 33.72
CA TYR A 278 -17.59 -1.15 34.61
C TYR A 278 -17.48 -0.06 35.67
N SER A 279 -17.08 -0.46 36.88
CA SER A 279 -16.52 0.49 37.86
C SER A 279 -15.16 1.01 37.37
N ALA A 280 -14.74 2.18 37.83
CA ALA A 280 -13.47 2.80 37.42
C ALA A 280 -12.27 1.84 37.59
N THR A 281 -12.16 1.17 38.74
CA THR A 281 -11.05 0.24 39.01
C THR A 281 -11.09 -1.02 38.13
N ALA A 282 -12.28 -1.56 37.86
CA ALA A 282 -12.41 -2.74 37.01
C ALA A 282 -12.15 -2.42 35.53
N PHE A 283 -12.55 -1.23 35.10
CA PHE A 283 -12.40 -0.76 33.73
C PHE A 283 -10.94 -0.74 33.28
N TYR A 284 -10.05 -0.08 34.02
CA TYR A 284 -8.65 0.07 33.57
C TYR A 284 -7.91 -1.26 33.38
N ARG A 285 -8.26 -2.29 34.16
CA ARG A 285 -7.68 -3.64 34.00
C ARG A 285 -8.08 -4.31 32.68
N VAL A 286 -9.32 -4.15 32.25
CA VAL A 286 -9.80 -4.71 30.98
C VAL A 286 -9.53 -3.80 29.79
N PHE A 287 -9.30 -2.52 30.05
CA PHE A 287 -8.96 -1.52 29.04
C PHE A 287 -7.51 -1.69 28.57
N ALA A 288 -6.56 -1.85 29.49
CA ALA A 288 -5.13 -2.00 29.18
C ALA A 288 -4.80 -3.19 28.27
N ASN A 289 -5.57 -4.28 28.33
CA ASN A 289 -5.36 -5.49 27.51
C ASN A 289 -6.43 -5.69 26.43
N GLY A 290 -7.30 -4.69 26.24
CA GLY A 290 -8.38 -4.72 25.24
C GLY A 290 -9.51 -5.72 25.51
N LYS A 291 -9.52 -6.43 26.64
CA LYS A 291 -10.56 -7.46 26.95
C LYS A 291 -11.98 -6.92 27.03
N TRP A 292 -12.15 -5.62 27.21
CA TRP A 292 -13.48 -5.00 27.18
C TRP A 292 -14.19 -5.19 25.81
N MET A 293 -13.42 -5.35 24.72
CA MET A 293 -13.96 -5.59 23.38
C MET A 293 -14.49 -7.01 23.18
N GLU A 294 -14.02 -8.00 23.94
CA GLU A 294 -14.45 -9.41 23.81
C GLU A 294 -15.95 -9.61 24.07
N ARG A 295 -16.58 -8.66 24.77
CA ARG A 295 -18.00 -8.66 25.10
C ARG A 295 -18.85 -7.85 24.12
N LEU A 296 -18.23 -7.20 23.15
CA LEU A 296 -18.90 -6.38 22.15
C LEU A 296 -19.16 -7.17 20.88
N THR A 297 -20.39 -7.07 20.37
CA THR A 297 -20.69 -7.46 18.99
C THR A 297 -20.51 -6.21 18.14
N LEU A 298 -19.31 -6.06 17.57
CA LEU A 298 -19.00 -4.93 16.70
C LEU A 298 -19.74 -5.05 15.36
N PRO A 299 -20.17 -3.93 14.75
CA PRO A 299 -20.77 -3.92 13.43
C PRO A 299 -19.90 -4.65 12.39
N PRO A 300 -20.46 -5.50 11.51
CA PRO A 300 -19.71 -6.20 10.47
C PRO A 300 -18.90 -5.28 9.56
N ALA A 301 -19.33 -4.02 9.42
CA ALA A 301 -18.62 -3.01 8.63
C ALA A 301 -17.20 -2.71 9.15
N LEU A 302 -16.91 -2.91 10.45
CA LEU A 302 -15.56 -2.77 11.00
C LEU A 302 -14.58 -3.83 10.50
N ALA A 303 -15.04 -4.89 9.81
CA ALA A 303 -14.16 -5.82 9.14
C ALA A 303 -13.43 -5.19 7.94
N SER A 304 -14.00 -4.14 7.33
CA SER A 304 -13.35 -3.38 6.25
C SER A 304 -12.28 -2.45 6.81
N ARG A 305 -11.06 -2.56 6.29
CA ARG A 305 -9.97 -1.67 6.69
C ARG A 305 -10.28 -0.21 6.38
N SER A 306 -10.90 0.09 5.24
CA SER A 306 -11.33 1.45 4.87
C SER A 306 -12.28 2.04 5.90
N THR A 307 -13.25 1.26 6.38
CA THR A 307 -14.17 1.70 7.43
C THR A 307 -13.41 2.01 8.72
N ARG A 308 -12.46 1.16 9.12
CA ARG A 308 -11.61 1.42 10.30
C ARG A 308 -10.76 2.67 10.12
N ARG A 309 -10.14 2.87 8.96
CA ARG A 309 -9.33 4.07 8.64
C ARG A 309 -10.16 5.34 8.70
N ALA A 310 -11.36 5.32 8.12
CA ALA A 310 -12.26 6.45 8.12
C ALA A 310 -12.75 6.79 9.55
N LEU A 311 -13.09 5.76 10.36
CA LEU A 311 -13.45 5.93 11.77
C LEU A 311 -12.28 6.47 12.61
N LYS A 312 -11.09 5.91 12.40
CA LYS A 312 -9.84 6.39 13.02
C LYS A 312 -9.63 7.86 12.72
N GLN A 313 -9.69 8.26 11.45
CA GLN A 313 -9.52 9.67 11.05
C GLN A 313 -10.54 10.59 11.73
N LYS A 314 -11.83 10.21 11.68
CA LYS A 314 -12.91 10.95 12.36
C LYS A 314 -12.63 11.13 13.86
N TRP A 315 -12.26 10.06 14.56
CA TRP A 315 -12.07 10.12 16.01
C TRP A 315 -10.78 10.82 16.43
N ILE A 316 -9.73 10.78 15.60
CA ILE A 316 -8.54 11.62 15.81
C ILE A 316 -8.88 13.10 15.61
N ASP A 317 -9.65 13.45 14.57
CA ASP A 317 -10.02 14.84 14.30
C ASP A 317 -10.97 15.44 15.34
N GLU A 318 -11.82 14.62 15.94
CA GLU A 318 -12.75 15.02 17.01
C GLU A 318 -12.19 14.84 18.43
N ALA A 319 -10.95 14.35 18.57
CA ALA A 319 -10.36 14.08 19.88
C ALA A 319 -10.24 15.36 20.70
N ASP A 320 -10.80 15.35 21.90
CA ASP A 320 -10.69 16.44 22.87
C ASP A 320 -10.40 15.84 24.25
N LEU A 321 -9.14 15.97 24.66
CA LEU A 321 -8.61 15.44 25.91
C LEU A 321 -8.68 16.45 27.05
N SER A 322 -9.37 17.58 26.88
CA SER A 322 -9.47 18.65 27.88
C SER A 322 -10.82 18.69 28.62
N ARG A 323 -11.82 17.90 28.19
CA ARG A 323 -13.20 18.00 28.71
C ARG A 323 -13.42 17.28 30.03
N SER A 324 -13.28 15.96 30.04
CA SER A 324 -13.52 15.11 31.20
C SER A 324 -12.81 13.76 31.04
N TRP A 325 -12.49 13.10 32.15
CA TRP A 325 -11.92 11.74 32.12
C TRP A 325 -12.76 10.76 31.28
N ASN A 326 -14.09 10.78 31.40
CA ASN A 326 -14.95 9.90 30.61
C ASN A 326 -14.86 10.20 29.10
N THR A 327 -14.66 11.46 28.73
CA THR A 327 -14.47 11.87 27.33
C THR A 327 -13.15 11.32 26.80
N SER A 328 -12.06 11.50 27.53
CA SER A 328 -10.72 11.01 27.16
C SER A 328 -10.70 9.48 27.06
N GLU A 329 -11.28 8.78 28.04
CA GLU A 329 -11.42 7.32 28.02
C GLU A 329 -12.21 6.85 26.79
N ALA A 330 -13.31 7.52 26.44
CA ALA A 330 -14.09 7.17 25.26
C ALA A 330 -13.30 7.37 23.95
N VAL A 331 -12.47 8.42 23.86
CA VAL A 331 -11.56 8.62 22.71
C VAL A 331 -10.61 7.42 22.58
N PHE A 332 -9.93 7.04 23.66
CA PHE A 332 -8.98 5.94 23.59
C PHE A 332 -9.64 4.56 23.38
N MET A 333 -10.85 4.34 23.94
CA MET A 333 -11.65 3.14 23.66
C MET A 333 -12.01 3.06 22.18
N ARG A 334 -12.45 4.16 21.56
CA ARG A 334 -12.72 4.22 20.12
C ARG A 334 -11.48 3.83 19.32
N LEU A 335 -10.32 4.42 19.65
CA LEU A 335 -9.06 4.12 18.96
C LEU A 335 -8.62 2.67 19.12
N GLN A 336 -8.84 2.03 20.28
CA GLN A 336 -8.58 0.58 20.42
C GLN A 336 -9.41 -0.29 19.47
N THR A 337 -10.65 0.12 19.14
CA THR A 337 -11.48 -0.65 18.18
C THR A 337 -10.95 -0.62 16.75
N VAL A 338 -10.12 0.37 16.43
CA VAL A 338 -9.50 0.57 15.11
C VAL A 338 -7.97 0.58 15.21
N ALA A 339 -7.41 -0.07 16.23
CA ALA A 339 -5.99 0.02 16.58
C ALA A 339 -5.04 -0.39 15.46
N SER A 340 -5.45 -1.32 14.60
CA SER A 340 -4.67 -1.74 13.43
C SER A 340 -4.45 -0.63 12.40
N GLU A 341 -5.21 0.46 12.49
CA GLU A 341 -5.12 1.63 11.60
C GLU A 341 -4.53 2.86 12.27
N VAL A 342 -4.25 2.80 13.57
CA VAL A 342 -3.63 3.89 14.32
C VAL A 342 -2.13 3.85 13.99
N MET A 343 -1.58 4.98 13.57
CA MET A 343 -0.16 5.13 13.25
C MET A 343 0.57 5.92 14.35
N GLY A 344 1.91 5.85 14.38
CA GLY A 344 2.72 6.61 15.34
C GLY A 344 2.45 8.12 15.30
N GLU A 345 2.24 8.68 14.10
CA GLU A 345 1.85 10.07 13.90
C GLU A 345 0.48 10.43 14.50
N ASP A 346 -0.47 9.48 14.50
CA ASP A 346 -1.79 9.68 15.12
C ASP A 346 -1.64 9.76 16.65
N ILE A 347 -0.77 8.91 17.23
CA ILE A 347 -0.46 8.92 18.66
C ILE A 347 0.26 10.22 19.03
N ASP A 348 1.28 10.63 18.28
CA ASP A 348 2.02 11.88 18.53
C ASP A 348 1.07 13.09 18.47
N ARG A 349 0.14 13.12 17.51
CA ARG A 349 -0.90 14.15 17.42
C ARG A 349 -1.81 14.18 18.67
N LEU A 350 -2.17 13.04 19.22
CA LEU A 350 -2.95 12.98 20.47
C LEU A 350 -2.15 13.49 21.67
N LEU A 351 -0.84 13.22 21.72
CA LEU A 351 0.06 13.72 22.77
C LEU A 351 0.24 15.24 22.72
N ASP A 352 -0.01 15.88 21.57
CA ASP A 352 0.01 17.34 21.40
C ASP A 352 -1.29 18.04 21.82
N LEU A 353 -2.37 17.29 22.07
CA LEU A 353 -3.65 17.88 22.44
C LEU A 353 -3.62 18.49 23.85
N PRO A 354 -4.32 19.61 24.09
CA PRO A 354 -4.53 20.13 25.44
C PRO A 354 -5.22 19.09 26.33
N THR A 355 -4.69 18.86 27.52
CA THR A 355 -5.23 17.86 28.45
C THR A 355 -5.89 18.49 29.68
N LYS A 356 -5.66 19.79 29.93
CA LYS A 356 -6.17 20.46 31.13
C LYS A 356 -7.54 21.06 30.89
N ASP A 357 -8.45 20.86 31.85
CA ASP A 357 -9.76 21.53 31.87
C ASP A 357 -9.64 23.03 32.19
N SER A 358 -10.79 23.73 32.21
CA SER A 358 -10.85 25.15 32.56
C SER A 358 -10.38 25.48 34.00
N TYR A 359 -10.24 24.47 34.86
CA TYR A 359 -9.77 24.59 36.23
C TYR A 359 -8.28 24.18 36.37
N GLY A 360 -7.62 23.80 35.27
CA GLY A 360 -6.23 23.38 35.24
C GLY A 360 -6.00 21.92 35.66
N ASN A 361 -7.05 21.12 35.86
CA ASN A 361 -6.94 19.71 36.19
C ASN A 361 -6.65 18.90 34.93
N ASP A 362 -5.72 17.95 35.02
CA ASP A 362 -5.40 17.06 33.92
C ASP A 362 -6.52 16.04 33.69
N GLN A 363 -6.99 15.97 32.45
CA GLN A 363 -8.07 15.08 32.01
C GLN A 363 -7.55 13.91 31.17
N LEU A 364 -6.23 13.68 31.12
CA LEU A 364 -5.56 12.62 30.35
C LEU A 364 -5.76 11.20 30.93
N ALA A 365 -6.99 10.84 31.28
CA ALA A 365 -7.35 9.51 31.73
C ALA A 365 -7.35 8.52 30.56
N GLY A 366 -6.83 7.31 30.82
CA GLY A 366 -6.84 6.22 29.84
C GLY A 366 -5.68 6.24 28.83
N LEU A 367 -4.82 7.25 28.82
CA LEU A 367 -3.66 7.28 27.91
C LEU A 367 -2.67 6.14 28.21
N GLU A 368 -2.25 5.98 29.46
CA GLU A 368 -1.33 4.90 29.87
C GLU A 368 -1.85 3.51 29.46
N PRO A 369 -3.07 3.08 29.82
CA PRO A 369 -3.58 1.77 29.41
C PRO A 369 -3.81 1.66 27.89
N PHE A 370 -4.08 2.76 27.19
CA PHE A 370 -4.12 2.76 25.73
C PHE A 370 -2.75 2.50 25.12
N LEU A 371 -1.71 3.17 25.61
CA LEU A 371 -0.34 2.98 25.15
C LEU A 371 0.18 1.57 25.51
N ASP A 372 -0.15 1.05 26.69
CA ASP A 372 0.15 -0.35 27.05
C ASP A 372 -0.47 -1.34 26.06
N PHE A 373 -1.74 -1.13 25.70
CA PHE A 373 -2.40 -1.93 24.68
C PHE A 373 -1.68 -1.86 23.32
N MET A 374 -1.28 -0.65 22.90
CA MET A 374 -0.55 -0.46 21.64
C MET A 374 0.84 -1.12 21.69
N VAL A 375 1.55 -1.06 22.82
CA VAL A 375 2.84 -1.77 23.01
C VAL A 375 2.65 -3.28 22.91
N GLU A 376 1.61 -3.82 23.54
CA GLU A 376 1.37 -5.27 23.58
C GLU A 376 0.94 -5.81 22.20
N ARG A 377 0.12 -5.06 21.45
CA ARG A 377 -0.53 -5.54 20.23
C ARG A 377 0.09 -5.04 18.93
N HIS A 378 0.69 -3.85 18.95
CA HIS A 378 1.19 -3.10 17.79
C HIS A 378 2.53 -2.38 18.11
N PRO A 379 3.54 -3.07 18.65
CA PRO A 379 4.79 -2.44 19.12
C PRO A 379 5.55 -1.68 18.02
N GLU A 380 5.39 -2.09 16.76
CA GLU A 380 6.03 -1.49 15.59
C GLU A 380 5.53 -0.08 15.26
N VAL A 381 4.36 0.30 15.78
CA VAL A 381 3.68 1.55 15.44
C VAL A 381 4.15 2.72 16.31
N LEU A 382 4.61 2.45 17.53
CA LEU A 382 4.93 3.48 18.51
C LEU A 382 6.20 4.25 18.15
N SER A 383 6.06 5.58 18.07
CA SER A 383 7.17 6.51 18.01
C SER A 383 8.01 6.44 19.29
N ASP A 384 9.27 6.88 19.22
CA ASP A 384 10.13 6.95 20.41
C ASP A 384 9.55 7.93 21.44
N ARG A 385 8.92 9.02 20.97
CA ARG A 385 8.19 9.97 21.80
C ARG A 385 7.06 9.32 22.59
N ALA A 386 6.26 8.47 21.95
CA ALA A 386 5.17 7.77 22.63
C ALA A 386 5.69 6.77 23.68
N LYS A 387 6.83 6.12 23.43
CA LYS A 387 7.49 5.22 24.38
C LYS A 387 8.05 5.97 25.59
N GLU A 388 8.70 7.11 25.36
CA GLU A 388 9.18 8.00 26.43
C GLU A 388 8.01 8.48 27.29
N ARG A 389 6.93 8.92 26.65
CA ARG A 389 5.73 9.35 27.38
C ARG A 389 5.12 8.24 28.23
N LEU A 390 5.10 7.00 27.73
CA LEU A 390 4.64 5.86 28.51
C LEU A 390 5.55 5.58 29.73
N ALA A 391 6.85 5.76 29.59
CA ALA A 391 7.79 5.61 30.71
C ALA A 391 7.53 6.65 31.80
N GLU A 392 7.32 7.92 31.43
CA GLU A 392 6.98 9.00 32.37
C GLU A 392 5.68 8.77 33.15
N LEU A 393 4.69 8.11 32.53
CA LEU A 393 3.41 7.82 33.18
C LEU A 393 3.51 6.69 34.22
N LYS A 394 4.58 5.88 34.16
CA LYS A 394 4.81 4.73 35.05
C LYS A 394 5.75 5.05 36.22
N GLU A 395 6.44 6.18 36.17
CA GLU A 395 7.23 6.74 37.27
C GLU A 395 6.35 7.51 38.26
#